data_AF-A0A7M3XY96-F1
#
_entry.id   AF-A0A7M3XY96-F1
#
_cell.length_a   1.000
_cell.length_b   1.000
_cell.length_c   1.000
_cell.angle_alpha   90.00
_cell.angle_beta   90.00
_cell.angle_gamma   90.00
#
_symmetry.space_group_name_H-M   'P 1'
#
loop_
_entity.id
_entity.type
_entity.pdbx_description
1 polymer ?
#
loop_
_entity_poly.entity_id
_entity_poly.type
_entity_poly.pdbx_seq_one_letter_code
_entity_poly.pdbx_strand_id
1 'polypeptide(L)'
;MHVAATAKAEDDMSWSEVAALGLRYGKYPLALLLVEAFYWFLTEPSDTLAPLQVVEAWMWHGITEMIWGADAVSLSQHNGWTTRIDFHHSSFPGTFDSVGLYVSDECAGVHEMIFLSTLILITDDVPQRDRLRAVAVGCVLV
;
A
#
# COMPACT_ATOMS: atom_id res chain seq x y z
N MET A 1 11.04 -63.87 1.02
CA MET A 1 9.63 -63.96 1.43
C MET A 1 9.35 -62.80 2.37
N HIS A 2 8.30 -62.01 2.08
CA HIS A 2 7.63 -60.97 2.88
C HIS A 2 8.26 -59.56 3.08
N VAL A 3 7.75 -58.64 2.25
CA VAL A 3 7.18 -57.26 2.49
C VAL A 3 6.80 -57.01 3.96
N ALA A 4 6.93 -55.86 4.64
CA ALA A 4 6.59 -54.44 4.41
C ALA A 4 7.17 -53.64 5.63
N ALA A 5 7.14 -52.31 5.80
CA ALA A 5 6.43 -51.23 5.15
C ALA A 5 7.22 -49.93 5.36
N THR A 6 7.16 -49.05 4.38
CA THR A 6 7.54 -47.64 4.45
C THR A 6 6.87 -46.99 5.66
N ALA A 7 7.66 -46.45 6.58
CA ALA A 7 7.16 -45.57 7.63
C ALA A 7 6.50 -44.37 6.94
N LYS A 8 5.17 -44.31 6.97
CA LYS A 8 4.39 -43.18 6.49
C LYS A 8 4.74 -42.00 7.42
N ALA A 9 5.27 -40.92 6.86
CA ALA A 9 5.48 -39.67 7.58
C ALA A 9 4.15 -39.23 8.21
N GLU A 10 4.04 -39.34 9.53
CA GLU A 10 2.85 -38.99 10.31
C GLU A 10 2.70 -37.47 10.51
N ASP A 11 3.63 -36.69 9.96
CA ASP A 11 3.75 -35.23 10.15
C ASP A 11 3.30 -34.41 8.93
N ASP A 12 2.98 -35.07 7.81
CA ASP A 12 2.54 -34.37 6.60
C ASP A 12 1.00 -34.28 6.54
N MET A 13 0.51 -33.05 6.39
CA MET A 13 -0.92 -32.79 6.15
C MET A 13 -1.43 -33.59 4.95
N SER A 14 -2.60 -34.20 5.09
CA SER A 14 -3.26 -34.88 3.98
C SER A 14 -3.68 -33.88 2.90
N TRP A 15 -3.68 -34.30 1.63
CA TRP A 15 -4.18 -33.47 0.52
C TRP A 15 -5.63 -32.98 0.73
N SER A 16 -6.45 -33.76 1.43
CA SER A 16 -7.81 -33.35 1.84
C SER A 16 -7.79 -32.20 2.85
N GLU A 17 -6.87 -32.22 3.82
CA GLU A 17 -6.72 -31.12 4.78
C GLU A 17 -6.17 -29.87 4.09
N VAL A 18 -5.21 -30.02 3.19
CA VAL A 18 -4.70 -28.90 2.36
C VAL A 18 -5.83 -28.28 1.54
N ALA A 19 -6.68 -29.08 0.90
CA ALA A 19 -7.82 -28.59 0.13
C ALA A 19 -8.86 -27.88 1.01
N ALA A 20 -9.17 -28.44 2.19
CA ALA A 20 -10.07 -27.82 3.15
C ALA A 20 -9.52 -26.49 3.69
N LEU A 21 -8.21 -26.44 3.95
CA LEU A 21 -7.51 -25.22 4.36
C LEU A 21 -7.54 -24.18 3.22
N GLY A 22 -7.25 -24.60 1.99
CA GLY A 22 -7.31 -23.75 0.80
C GLY A 22 -8.70 -23.15 0.58
N LEU A 23 -9.77 -23.91 0.79
CA LEU A 23 -11.14 -23.40 0.72
C LEU A 23 -11.46 -22.42 1.86
N ARG A 24 -11.00 -22.72 3.09
CA ARG A 24 -11.23 -21.87 4.26
C ARG A 24 -10.51 -20.52 4.14
N TYR A 25 -9.26 -20.53 3.70
CA TYR A 25 -8.46 -19.31 3.55
C TYR A 25 -8.56 -18.70 2.15
N GLY A 26 -9.22 -19.33 1.20
CA GLY A 26 -9.44 -18.79 -0.15
C GLY A 26 -10.22 -17.47 -0.17
N LYS A 27 -10.96 -17.16 0.90
CA LYS A 27 -11.63 -15.88 1.07
C LYS A 27 -10.66 -14.68 1.09
N TYR A 28 -9.44 -14.86 1.61
CA TYR A 28 -8.44 -13.78 1.69
C TYR A 28 -7.93 -13.37 0.31
N PRO A 29 -7.35 -14.25 -0.54
CA PRO A 29 -6.94 -13.88 -1.88
C PRO A 29 -8.12 -13.46 -2.76
N LEU A 30 -9.31 -14.06 -2.60
CA LEU A 30 -10.51 -13.59 -3.31
C LEU A 30 -10.88 -12.15 -2.93
N ALA A 31 -10.86 -11.82 -1.64
CA ALA A 31 -11.10 -10.45 -1.19
C ALA A 31 -10.06 -9.48 -1.75
N LEU A 32 -8.77 -9.85 -1.77
CA LEU A 32 -7.72 -9.04 -2.35
C LEU A 32 -7.90 -8.81 -3.86
N LEU A 33 -8.34 -9.82 -4.62
CA LEU A 33 -8.66 -9.64 -6.04
C LEU A 33 -9.84 -8.67 -6.27
N LEU A 34 -10.86 -8.74 -5.40
CA LEU A 34 -11.99 -7.81 -5.48
C LEU A 34 -11.57 -6.38 -5.12
N VAL A 35 -10.69 -6.23 -4.13
CA VAL A 35 -10.13 -4.94 -3.74
C VAL A 35 -9.25 -4.37 -4.85
N GLU A 36 -8.39 -5.18 -5.47
CA GLU A 36 -7.58 -4.78 -6.62
C GLU A 36 -8.47 -4.27 -7.77
N ALA A 37 -9.54 -5.01 -8.10
CA ALA A 37 -10.48 -4.58 -9.13
C ALA A 37 -11.20 -3.27 -8.76
N PHE A 38 -11.53 -3.09 -7.48
CA PHE A 38 -12.13 -1.85 -6.98
C PHE A 38 -11.14 -0.67 -6.99
N TYR A 39 -9.90 -0.89 -6.57
CA TYR A 39 -8.82 0.09 -6.63
C TYR A 39 -8.60 0.53 -8.06
N TRP A 40 -8.44 -0.43 -8.97
CA TRP A 40 -8.29 -0.17 -10.39
C TRP A 40 -9.47 0.62 -10.95
N PHE A 41 -10.70 0.29 -10.60
CA PHE A 41 -11.88 1.07 -11.02
C PHE A 41 -11.84 2.52 -10.50
N LEU A 42 -11.37 2.76 -9.27
CA LEU A 42 -11.22 4.11 -8.72
C LEU A 42 -10.09 4.88 -9.43
N THR A 43 -9.02 4.21 -9.84
CA THR A 43 -7.82 4.82 -10.44
C THR A 43 -7.79 4.78 -11.97
N GLU A 44 -8.77 4.15 -12.62
CA GLU A 44 -8.88 4.06 -14.09
C GLU A 44 -9.06 5.43 -14.77
N PRO A 45 -9.84 6.39 -14.23
CA PRO A 45 -9.69 7.78 -14.62
C PRO A 45 -8.34 8.28 -14.10
N SER A 46 -7.44 8.60 -15.04
CA SER A 46 -6.21 9.32 -14.71
C SER A 46 -6.60 10.56 -13.88
N ASP A 47 -6.02 10.69 -12.68
CA ASP A 47 -6.22 11.80 -11.74
C ASP A 47 -7.40 11.73 -10.75
N THR A 48 -8.13 10.60 -10.59
CA THR A 48 -9.18 10.51 -9.53
C THR A 48 -8.64 10.86 -8.14
N LEU A 49 -7.40 10.49 -7.86
CA LEU A 49 -6.73 10.74 -6.58
C LEU A 49 -5.83 11.99 -6.60
N ALA A 50 -5.85 12.79 -7.66
CA ALA A 50 -5.01 13.97 -7.77
C ALA A 50 -5.23 15.00 -6.65
N PRO A 51 -6.45 15.25 -6.13
CA PRO A 51 -6.61 16.12 -4.96
C PRO A 51 -5.83 15.65 -3.72
N LEU A 52 -5.79 14.33 -3.49
CA LEU A 52 -5.02 13.75 -2.38
C LEU A 52 -3.51 13.90 -2.62
N GLN A 53 -3.05 13.59 -3.83
CA GLN A 53 -1.64 13.74 -4.23
C GLN A 53 -1.17 15.19 -4.13
N VAL A 54 -2.03 16.16 -4.46
CA VAL A 54 -1.72 17.59 -4.29
C VAL A 54 -1.53 17.93 -2.81
N VAL A 55 -2.43 17.46 -1.93
CA VAL A 55 -2.30 17.68 -0.49
C VAL A 55 -1.00 17.07 0.04
N GLU A 56 -0.68 15.85 -0.37
CA GLU A 56 0.56 15.19 0.03
C GLU A 56 1.80 15.95 -0.48
N ALA A 57 1.78 16.42 -1.73
CA ALA A 57 2.85 17.26 -2.26
C ALA A 57 3.06 18.54 -1.44
N TRP A 58 1.97 19.19 -1.03
CA TRP A 58 2.01 20.36 -0.14
C TRP A 58 2.56 20.04 1.25
N MET A 59 2.20 18.88 1.83
CA MET A 59 2.73 18.45 3.13
C MET A 59 4.24 18.21 3.05
N TRP A 60 4.70 17.47 2.04
CA TRP A 60 6.12 17.22 1.82
C TRP A 60 6.89 18.53 1.59
N HIS A 61 6.34 19.46 0.81
CA HIS A 61 6.93 20.78 0.63
C HIS A 61 7.10 21.51 1.98
N GLY A 62 6.01 21.64 2.75
CA GLY A 62 6.04 22.35 4.03
C GLY A 62 6.98 21.71 5.07
N ILE A 63 6.99 20.38 5.15
CA ILE A 63 7.92 19.65 6.03
C ILE A 63 9.37 19.88 5.60
N THR A 64 9.62 19.89 4.29
CA THR A 64 10.97 20.06 3.76
C THR A 64 11.49 21.48 4.00
N GLU A 65 10.69 22.51 3.73
CA GLU A 65 11.09 23.89 4.06
C GLU A 65 11.33 24.08 5.56
N MET A 66 10.52 23.43 6.41
CA MET A 66 10.67 23.53 7.86
C MET A 66 12.00 22.92 8.36
N ILE A 67 12.46 21.82 7.75
CA ILE A 67 13.67 21.12 8.18
C ILE A 67 14.94 21.68 7.54
N TRP A 68 14.90 21.99 6.24
CA TRP A 68 16.08 22.35 5.45
C TRP A 68 16.15 23.84 5.04
N GLY A 69 15.11 24.62 5.35
CA GLY A 69 15.06 26.05 5.09
C GLY A 69 14.24 26.42 3.84
N ALA A 70 13.95 27.72 3.71
CA ALA A 70 13.26 28.27 2.55
C ALA A 70 14.06 27.98 1.27
N ASP A 71 13.35 27.73 0.16
CA ASP A 71 13.89 27.39 -1.17
C ASP A 71 14.58 26.01 -1.29
N ALA A 72 14.61 25.19 -0.24
CA ALA A 72 15.12 23.80 -0.33
C ALA A 72 14.26 22.91 -1.24
N VAL A 73 13.03 23.34 -1.52
CA VAL A 73 12.03 22.60 -2.29
C VAL A 73 11.12 23.56 -3.05
N SER A 74 10.60 23.12 -4.20
CA SER A 74 9.59 23.85 -4.96
C SER A 74 8.49 22.91 -5.47
N LEU A 75 7.26 23.40 -5.55
CA LEU A 75 6.14 22.69 -6.16
C LEU A 75 6.03 22.99 -7.65
N SER A 76 5.81 21.96 -8.46
CA SER A 76 5.59 22.07 -9.90
C SER A 76 4.43 21.17 -10.36
N GLN A 77 4.00 21.37 -11.61
CA GLN A 77 2.87 20.64 -12.15
C GLN A 77 3.28 19.36 -12.88
N HIS A 78 2.47 18.32 -12.73
CA HIS A 78 2.51 17.09 -13.50
C HIS A 78 1.06 16.74 -13.91
N ASN A 79 0.84 16.46 -15.19
CA ASN A 79 -0.50 16.21 -15.77
C ASN A 79 -1.57 17.26 -15.41
N GLY A 80 -1.17 18.52 -15.23
CA GLY A 80 -2.09 19.63 -14.88
C GLY A 80 -2.38 19.76 -13.38
N TRP A 81 -1.86 18.86 -12.54
CA TRP A 81 -1.99 18.90 -11.09
C TRP A 81 -0.67 19.27 -10.42
N THR A 82 -0.73 19.92 -9.26
CA THR A 82 0.48 20.30 -8.49
C THR A 82 0.94 19.11 -7.63
N THR A 83 1.45 18.08 -8.29
CA THR A 83 1.84 16.80 -7.69
C THR A 83 3.32 16.49 -7.83
N ARG A 84 4.11 17.43 -8.37
CA ARG A 84 5.56 17.27 -8.48
C ARG A 84 6.27 18.17 -7.47
N ILE A 85 7.28 17.60 -6.83
CA ILE A 85 8.16 18.26 -5.87
C ILE A 85 9.57 18.26 -6.47
N ASP A 86 10.22 19.41 -6.53
CA ASP A 86 11.60 19.52 -6.97
C ASP A 86 12.46 19.97 -5.77
N PHE A 87 13.37 19.12 -5.33
CA PHE A 87 14.32 19.38 -4.25
C PHE A 87 15.57 20.07 -4.80
N HIS A 88 16.14 21.01 -4.06
CA HIS A 88 17.33 21.78 -4.47
C HIS A 88 18.47 21.58 -3.48
N HIS A 89 19.64 21.17 -3.98
CA HIS A 89 20.85 21.09 -3.16
C HIS A 89 22.09 21.07 -4.05
N SER A 90 23.14 21.83 -3.69
CA SER A 90 24.38 21.98 -4.48
C SER A 90 25.19 20.70 -4.69
N SER A 91 24.80 19.60 -4.05
CA SER A 91 25.42 18.29 -4.21
C SER A 91 24.62 17.34 -5.11
N PHE A 92 23.45 17.77 -5.57
CA PHE A 92 22.63 16.95 -6.46
C PHE A 92 23.24 16.89 -7.86
N PRO A 93 23.17 15.74 -8.53
CA PRO A 93 23.75 15.58 -9.86
C PRO A 93 22.93 16.34 -10.90
N GLY A 94 23.58 17.16 -11.73
CA GLY A 94 22.95 17.80 -12.88
C GLY A 94 23.36 19.26 -13.04
N THR A 95 22.82 19.93 -14.07
CA THR A 95 23.10 21.35 -14.35
C THR A 95 22.30 22.29 -13.44
N PHE A 96 21.24 21.79 -12.82
CA PHE A 96 20.28 22.59 -12.05
C PHE A 96 20.29 22.26 -10.55
N ASP A 97 21.22 21.42 -10.09
CA ASP A 97 21.34 21.02 -8.67
C ASP A 97 20.00 20.60 -8.04
N SER A 98 19.15 19.94 -8.83
CA SER A 98 17.78 19.62 -8.44
C SER A 98 17.36 18.19 -8.78
N VAL A 99 16.49 17.63 -7.94
CA VAL A 99 15.91 16.29 -8.09
C VAL A 99 14.39 16.40 -7.98
N GLY A 100 13.69 16.00 -9.05
CA GLY A 100 12.23 15.98 -9.10
C GLY A 100 11.66 14.64 -8.66
N LEU A 101 10.68 14.66 -7.76
CA LEU A 101 9.86 13.54 -7.31
C LEU A 101 8.39 13.79 -7.68
N TYR A 102 7.75 12.79 -8.26
CA TYR A 102 6.31 12.82 -8.55
C TYR A 102 5.57 12.13 -7.42
N VAL A 103 4.55 12.78 -6.88
CA VAL A 103 3.68 12.24 -5.85
C VAL A 103 2.52 11.53 -6.53
N SER A 104 2.54 10.21 -6.48
CA SER A 104 1.53 9.32 -7.06
C SER A 104 0.56 8.80 -6.00
N ASP A 105 -0.46 8.08 -6.44
CA ASP A 105 -1.40 7.36 -5.58
C ASP A 105 -0.73 6.23 -4.78
N GLU A 106 0.38 5.67 -5.28
CA GLU A 106 1.22 4.76 -4.51
C GLU A 106 2.01 5.50 -3.41
N CYS A 107 2.37 6.77 -3.61
CA CYS A 107 3.03 7.58 -2.57
C CYS A 107 2.08 7.91 -1.42
N ALA A 108 0.80 8.13 -1.74
CA ALA A 108 -0.24 8.34 -0.75
C ALA A 108 -0.62 7.05 0.01
N GLY A 109 -0.04 5.89 -0.31
CA GLY A 109 -0.26 4.61 0.38
C GLY A 109 -1.70 4.09 0.30
N VAL A 110 -2.51 4.60 -0.65
CA VAL A 110 -3.95 4.31 -0.75
C VAL A 110 -4.18 2.84 -1.04
N HIS A 111 -3.35 2.26 -1.91
CA HIS A 111 -3.41 0.84 -2.24
C HIS A 111 -3.23 -0.01 -0.98
N GLU A 112 -2.15 0.22 -0.24
CA GLU A 112 -1.79 -0.51 0.97
C GLU A 112 -2.84 -0.32 2.07
N MET A 113 -3.35 0.90 2.25
CA MET A 113 -4.40 1.19 3.23
C MET A 113 -5.66 0.37 2.96
N ILE A 114 -6.14 0.32 1.72
CA ILE A 114 -7.35 -0.44 1.38
C ILE A 114 -7.10 -1.95 1.52
N PHE A 115 -5.92 -2.43 1.10
CA PHE A 115 -5.54 -3.83 1.22
C PHE A 115 -5.45 -4.31 2.68
N LEU A 116 -4.66 -3.62 3.49
CA LEU A 116 -4.49 -3.96 4.91
C LEU A 116 -5.79 -3.81 5.69
N SER A 117 -6.55 -2.75 5.44
CA SER A 117 -7.85 -2.56 6.08
C SER A 117 -8.81 -3.70 5.75
N THR A 118 -8.83 -4.14 4.49
CA THR A 118 -9.66 -5.29 4.09
C THR A 118 -9.26 -6.56 4.84
N LEU A 119 -7.96 -6.86 4.91
CA LEU A 119 -7.46 -8.03 5.64
C LEU A 119 -7.83 -7.98 7.14
N ILE A 120 -7.67 -6.82 7.78
CA ILE A 120 -8.05 -6.61 9.18
C ILE A 120 -9.56 -6.83 9.37
N LEU A 121 -10.39 -6.31 8.46
CA LEU A 121 -11.84 -6.41 8.55
C LEU A 121 -12.35 -7.85 8.38
N ILE A 122 -11.72 -8.66 7.52
CA ILE A 122 -12.14 -10.06 7.26
C ILE A 122 -11.46 -11.09 8.18
N THR A 123 -10.57 -10.64 9.07
CA THR A 123 -9.89 -11.50 10.05
C THR A 123 -10.91 -12.12 11.00
N ASP A 124 -10.84 -13.44 11.17
CA ASP A 124 -11.73 -14.18 12.07
C ASP A 124 -11.39 -13.92 13.55
N ASP A 125 -12.36 -14.14 14.44
CA ASP A 125 -12.18 -14.16 15.90
C ASP A 125 -11.69 -12.85 16.56
N VAL A 126 -11.61 -11.74 15.83
CA VAL A 126 -11.35 -10.40 16.39
C VAL A 126 -12.67 -9.63 16.58
N PRO A 127 -12.95 -8.99 17.73
CA PRO A 127 -14.13 -8.14 17.89
C PRO A 127 -14.17 -6.96 16.89
N GLN A 128 -15.35 -6.62 16.34
CA GLN A 128 -15.50 -5.56 15.33
C GLN A 128 -14.92 -4.20 15.79
N ARG A 129 -15.06 -3.88 17.08
CA ARG A 129 -14.51 -2.64 17.66
C ARG A 129 -12.99 -2.59 17.55
N ASP A 130 -12.32 -3.72 17.75
CA ASP A 130 -10.87 -3.79 17.69
C ASP A 130 -10.37 -3.80 16.24
N ARG A 131 -11.12 -4.43 15.31
CA ARG A 131 -10.85 -4.31 13.87
C ARG A 131 -10.90 -2.84 13.41
N LEU A 132 -11.97 -2.12 13.75
CA LEU A 132 -12.13 -0.72 13.35
C LEU A 132 -11.08 0.20 13.98
N ARG A 133 -10.68 -0.07 15.22
CA ARG A 133 -9.55 0.62 15.86
C ARG A 133 -8.24 0.36 15.13
N ALA A 134 -7.96 -0.88 14.77
CA ALA A 134 -6.75 -1.24 14.03
C ALA A 134 -6.72 -0.59 12.64
N VAL A 135 -7.85 -0.58 11.92
CA VAL A 135 -7.98 0.16 10.65
C VAL A 135 -7.71 1.65 10.85
N ALA A 136 -8.35 2.28 11.84
CA ALA A 136 -8.18 3.71 12.10
C ALA A 136 -6.73 4.08 12.46
N VAL A 137 -6.07 3.28 13.30
CA VAL A 137 -4.65 3.48 13.64
C VAL A 137 -3.78 3.25 12.40
N GLY A 138 -4.07 2.22 11.60
CA GLY A 138 -3.35 1.95 10.36
C GLY A 138 -3.41 3.12 9.37
N CYS A 139 -4.60 3.66 9.10
CA CYS A 139 -4.79 4.81 8.19
C CYS A 139 -4.22 6.14 8.71
N VAL A 140 -3.84 6.24 9.99
CA VAL A 140 -3.18 7.44 10.53
C VAL A 140 -1.67 7.30 10.47
N LEU A 141 -1.15 6.07 10.52
CA LEU A 141 0.29 5.79 10.49
C LEU A 141 0.84 5.72 9.06
N VAL A 142 0.05 5.20 8.14
CA VAL A 142 0.32 5.22 6.69
C VAL A 142 -0.12 6.56 6.14
#